data_AF-A0AA38BXU7-F1
#
_entry.id   AF-A0AA38BXU7-F1
#
_cell.length_a   1.000
_cell.length_b   1.000
_cell.length_c   1.000
_cell.angle_alpha   90.00
_cell.angle_beta   90.00
_cell.angle_gamma   90.00
#
_symmetry.space_group_name_H-M   'P 1'
#
loop_
_entity.id
_entity.type
_entity.pdbx_description
1 polymer ?
#
loop_
_entity_poly.entity_id
_entity_poly.type
_entity_poly.pdbx_seq_one_letter_code
_entity_poly.pdbx_strand_id
1 'polypeptide(L)'
;YRCRKFWLEGPKKGQTESFIDRLPGFPDNIRSDGEGVFWIGLPTRWSLLGRMMIRFTYLRHVGILLSSLMPGGIDAALVKEGSVLGVDEKGKAVALYSHQGLTGITGGLR
;
A
#
# COMPACT_ATOMS: atom_id res chain seq x y z
N TYR A 1 -0.57 7.83 -0.09
CA TYR A 1 -1.04 7.17 -1.33
C TYR A 1 -2.56 7.18 -1.35
N ARG A 2 -3.12 6.95 -2.54
CA ARG A 2 -4.55 6.91 -2.80
C ARG A 2 -4.84 5.87 -3.86
N CYS A 3 -6.06 5.36 -3.86
CA CYS A 3 -6.62 4.59 -4.97
C CYS A 3 -7.72 5.42 -5.62
N ARG A 4 -7.87 5.29 -6.94
CA ARG A 4 -8.86 6.01 -7.74
C ARG A 4 -9.75 5.01 -8.45
N LYS A 5 -11.03 5.38 -8.63
CA LYS A 5 -12.01 4.60 -9.37
C LYS A 5 -12.12 5.18 -10.78
N PHE A 6 -11.97 4.33 -11.79
CA PHE A 6 -12.21 4.68 -13.18
C PHE A 6 -13.52 4.06 -13.65
N TRP A 7 -14.41 4.88 -14.20
CA TRP A 7 -15.73 4.45 -14.65
C TRP A 7 -15.65 3.90 -16.09
N LEU A 8 -15.84 2.59 -16.26
CA LEU A 8 -15.84 1.95 -17.58
C LEU A 8 -17.18 2.13 -18.32
N GLU A 9 -18.27 2.24 -17.56
CA GLU A 9 -19.65 2.29 -18.05
C GLU A 9 -20.51 3.27 -17.24
N GLY A 10 -21.74 3.49 -17.70
CA GLY A 10 -22.72 4.36 -17.06
C GLY A 10 -22.52 5.87 -17.32
N PRO A 11 -23.28 6.74 -16.62
CA PRO A 11 -23.28 8.19 -16.86
C PRO A 11 -21.93 8.87 -16.63
N LYS A 12 -21.07 8.26 -15.81
CA LYS A 12 -19.72 8.76 -15.50
C LYS A 12 -18.63 8.11 -16.37
N LYS A 13 -18.97 7.34 -17.41
CA LYS A 13 -18.00 6.64 -18.26
C LYS A 13 -16.84 7.53 -18.69
N GLY A 14 -15.63 7.00 -18.59
CA GLY A 14 -14.38 7.70 -18.91
C GLY A 14 -13.88 8.65 -17.81
N GLN A 15 -14.65 8.85 -16.75
CA GLN A 15 -14.24 9.71 -15.64
C GLN A 15 -13.48 8.93 -14.58
N THR A 16 -12.65 9.65 -13.83
CA THR A 16 -11.93 9.11 -12.67
C THR A 16 -12.25 9.90 -11.42
N GLU A 17 -12.65 9.22 -10.35
CA GLU A 17 -12.89 9.84 -9.04
C GLU A 17 -11.99 9.27 -7.95
N SER A 18 -11.92 9.94 -6.80
CA SER A 18 -11.21 9.40 -5.65
C SER A 18 -11.98 8.20 -5.12
N PHE A 19 -11.29 7.07 -4.93
CA PHE A 19 -11.88 5.90 -4.27
C PHE A 19 -11.56 5.95 -2.79
N ILE A 20 -10.27 5.98 -2.44
CA ILE A 20 -9.83 6.18 -1.06
C ILE A 20 -8.51 6.95 -1.05
N ASP A 21 -8.43 7.93 -0.17
CA ASP A 21 -7.25 8.77 0.03
C ASP A 21 -6.56 8.46 1.36
N ARG A 22 -5.32 8.94 1.52
CA ARG A 22 -4.55 8.86 2.78
C ARG A 22 -4.37 7.43 3.31
N LEU A 23 -4.08 6.49 2.42
CA LEU A 23 -3.81 5.10 2.79
C LEU A 23 -2.68 4.99 3.85
N PRO A 24 -2.75 4.02 4.78
CA PRO A 24 -1.79 3.85 5.87
C PRO A 24 -0.46 3.18 5.44
N GLY A 25 -0.35 2.80 4.17
CA GLY A 25 0.85 2.26 3.55
C GLY A 25 0.87 2.50 2.04
N PHE A 26 1.82 1.86 1.37
CA PHE A 26 1.93 1.87 -0.09
C PHE A 26 0.99 0.82 -0.68
N PRO A 27 0.02 1.19 -1.52
CA PRO A 27 -0.83 0.20 -2.18
C PRO A 27 0.00 -0.58 -3.20
N ASP A 28 -0.17 -1.90 -3.19
CA ASP A 28 0.34 -2.79 -4.23
C ASP A 28 -0.83 -3.35 -5.06
N ASN A 29 -1.36 -4.54 -4.73
CA ASN A 29 -2.50 -5.12 -5.44
C ASN A 29 -3.84 -4.83 -4.76
N ILE A 30 -4.90 -4.80 -5.58
CA ILE A 30 -6.30 -4.67 -5.16
C ILE A 30 -7.08 -5.88 -5.68
N ARG A 31 -7.87 -6.53 -4.84
CA ARG A 31 -8.75 -7.64 -5.23
C ARG A 31 -10.16 -7.43 -4.68
N SER A 32 -11.17 -7.70 -5.50
CA SER A 32 -12.57 -7.76 -5.05
C SER A 32 -12.86 -9.13 -4.45
N ASP A 33 -13.61 -9.19 -3.36
CA ASP A 33 -14.18 -10.45 -2.87
C ASP A 33 -15.52 -10.81 -3.52
N GLY A 34 -16.06 -9.94 -4.37
CA GLY A 34 -17.36 -10.14 -5.03
C GLY A 34 -18.56 -9.80 -4.15
N GLU A 35 -18.36 -9.47 -2.87
CA GLU A 35 -19.40 -9.11 -1.90
C GLU A 35 -19.43 -7.60 -1.60
N GLY A 36 -18.75 -6.81 -2.43
CA GLY A 36 -18.71 -5.35 -2.32
C GLY A 36 -17.53 -4.81 -1.51
N VAL A 37 -16.53 -5.64 -1.19
CA VAL A 37 -15.29 -5.19 -0.55
C VAL A 37 -14.07 -5.41 -1.46
N PHE A 38 -13.24 -4.38 -1.53
CA PHE A 38 -11.96 -4.37 -2.21
C PHE A 38 -10.83 -4.46 -1.17
N TRP A 39 -10.03 -5.52 -1.27
CA TRP A 39 -8.89 -5.80 -0.41
C TRP A 39 -7.62 -5.27 -1.05
N ILE A 40 -6.96 -4.34 -0.36
CA ILE A 40 -5.77 -3.62 -0.82
C ILE A 40 -4.57 -4.10 0.00
N GLY A 41 -3.57 -4.68 -0.68
CA GLY A 41 -2.30 -5.04 -0.07
C GLY A 41 -1.45 -3.81 0.22
N LEU A 42 -0.88 -3.74 1.42
CA LEU A 42 0.01 -2.68 1.89
C LEU A 42 1.30 -3.33 2.42
N PRO A 43 2.33 -3.52 1.57
CA PRO A 43 3.51 -4.33 1.90
C PRO A 43 4.31 -3.80 3.10
N THR A 44 4.27 -2.48 3.31
CA THR A 44 4.92 -1.81 4.45
C THR A 44 4.11 -0.62 4.91
N ARG A 45 4.13 -0.36 6.22
CA ARG A 45 3.60 0.88 6.81
C ARG A 45 4.48 2.07 6.48
N TRP A 46 3.91 3.26 6.64
CA TRP A 46 4.70 4.48 6.58
C TRP A 46 5.81 4.52 7.62
N SER A 47 7.04 4.77 7.15
CA SER A 47 8.17 5.16 7.99
C SER A 47 8.75 6.48 7.49
N LEU A 48 9.36 7.25 8.40
CA LEU A 48 10.07 8.48 8.05
C LEU A 48 11.16 8.21 7.00
N LEU A 49 11.95 7.16 7.24
CA LEU A 49 13.00 6.72 6.33
C LEU A 49 12.44 6.33 4.96
N GLY A 50 11.37 5.53 4.91
CA GLY A 50 10.72 5.15 3.66
C GLY A 50 10.20 6.34 2.84
N ARG A 51 9.64 7.36 3.49
CA ARG A 51 9.22 8.61 2.83
C ARG A 51 10.40 9.38 2.25
N MET A 52 11.50 9.48 3.01
CA MET A 52 12.72 10.14 2.54
C MET A 52 13.34 9.41 1.34
N MET A 53 13.42 8.07 1.40
CA MET A 53 13.96 7.22 0.33
C MET A 53 13.15 7.39 -0.97
N ILE A 54 11.83 7.54 -0.90
CA ILE A 54 11.00 7.74 -2.09
C ILE A 54 11.13 9.17 -2.62
N ARG A 55 11.26 10.16 -1.74
CA ARG A 55 11.33 11.57 -2.13
C ARG A 55 12.69 12.00 -2.70
N PHE A 56 13.78 11.41 -2.21
CA PHE A 56 15.15 11.82 -2.50
C PHE A 56 15.97 10.66 -3.07
N THR A 57 16.15 10.63 -4.39
CA THR A 57 16.80 9.52 -5.11
C THR A 57 18.25 9.29 -4.67
N TYR A 58 19.02 10.33 -4.35
CA TYR A 58 20.40 10.18 -3.86
C TYR A 58 20.45 9.52 -2.47
N LEU A 59 19.58 9.92 -1.55
CA LEU A 59 19.47 9.29 -0.23
C LEU A 59 19.03 7.84 -0.35
N ARG A 60 18.22 7.50 -1.36
CA ARG A 60 17.85 6.11 -1.67
C ARG A 60 19.05 5.24 -1.97
N HIS A 61 19.92 5.68 -2.87
CA HIS A 61 21.10 4.88 -3.25
C HIS A 61 22.07 4.71 -2.09
N VAL A 62 22.33 5.78 -1.33
CA VAL A 62 23.18 5.72 -0.13
C VAL A 62 22.55 4.81 0.93
N GLY A 63 21.24 4.94 1.17
CA GLY A 63 20.52 4.10 2.12
C GLY A 63 20.53 2.61 1.74
N ILE A 64 20.34 2.28 0.47
CA ILE A 64 20.44 0.91 -0.05
C ILE A 64 21.85 0.36 0.18
N LEU A 65 22.88 1.12 -0.19
CA LEU A 65 24.29 0.72 -0.02
C LEU A 65 24.67 0.51 1.45
N LEU A 66 24.23 1.40 2.35
CA LEU A 66 24.50 1.25 3.78
C LEU A 66 23.73 0.07 4.37
N SER A 67 22.49 -0.16 3.93
CA SER A 67 21.69 -1.28 4.41
C SER A 67 22.24 -2.64 3.98
N SER A 68 22.93 -2.74 2.84
CA SER A 68 23.55 -3.99 2.41
C SER A 68 24.74 -4.41 3.28
N LEU A 69 25.19 -3.55 4.21
CA LEU A 69 26.24 -3.84 5.18
C LEU A 69 25.70 -4.33 6.54
N MET A 70 24.37 -4.29 6.77
CA MET A 70 23.74 -4.73 8.02
C MET A 70 23.12 -6.13 7.90
N PRO A 71 23.13 -6.96 8.97
CA PRO A 71 22.37 -8.21 9.00
C PRO A 71 20.88 -7.92 8.78
N GLY A 72 20.26 -8.54 7.78
CA GLY A 72 18.85 -8.30 7.41
C GLY A 72 18.62 -7.21 6.36
N GLY A 73 19.68 -6.56 5.85
CA GLY A 73 19.63 -5.76 4.63
C GLY A 73 18.65 -4.58 4.65
N ILE A 74 18.08 -4.27 3.48
CA ILE A 74 17.03 -3.25 3.29
C ILE A 74 15.79 -3.58 4.13
N ASP A 75 15.50 -4.87 4.29
CA ASP A 75 14.26 -5.35 4.90
C ASP A 75 14.16 -4.96 6.38
N ALA A 76 15.26 -5.12 7.12
CA ALA A 76 15.34 -4.72 8.53
C ALA A 76 15.16 -3.21 8.76
N ALA A 77 15.54 -2.37 7.79
CA ALA A 77 15.49 -0.91 7.92
C ALA A 77 14.18 -0.29 7.41
N LEU A 78 13.53 -0.91 6.42
CA LEU A 78 12.42 -0.31 5.69
C LEU A 78 11.08 -1.02 5.85
N VAL A 79 11.08 -2.30 6.21
CA VAL A 79 9.84 -3.07 6.21
C VAL A 79 9.28 -3.14 7.61
N LYS A 80 8.31 -2.26 7.86
CA LYS A 80 7.47 -2.30 9.05
C LYS A 80 6.18 -2.99 8.67
N GLU A 81 5.66 -3.79 9.61
CA GLU A 81 4.33 -4.43 9.60
C GLU A 81 3.53 -4.19 8.33
N GLY A 82 3.45 -5.20 7.47
CA GLY A 82 2.54 -5.15 6.33
C GLY A 82 1.09 -5.23 6.80
N SER A 83 0.19 -4.83 5.91
CA SER A 83 -1.24 -4.82 6.20
C SER A 83 -2.10 -5.09 4.99
N VAL A 84 -3.33 -5.52 5.22
CA VAL A 84 -4.38 -5.63 4.21
C VAL A 84 -5.54 -4.76 4.64
N LEU A 85 -5.94 -3.84 3.77
CA LEU A 85 -7.04 -2.90 4.01
C LEU A 85 -8.27 -3.33 3.19
N GLY A 86 -9.39 -3.57 3.86
CA GLY A 86 -10.69 -3.77 3.21
C GLY A 86 -11.41 -2.44 3.03
N VAL A 87 -11.88 -2.15 1.82
CA VAL A 87 -12.57 -0.90 1.46
C VAL A 87 -13.87 -1.24 0.74
N ASP A 88 -15.00 -0.68 1.18
CA ASP A 88 -16.30 -0.90 0.52
C ASP A 88 -16.39 -0.19 -0.85
N GLU A 89 -17.46 -0.45 -1.60
CA GLU A 89 -17.70 0.15 -2.92
C GLU A 89 -17.76 1.69 -2.92
N LYS A 90 -18.04 2.29 -1.76
CA LYS A 90 -18.11 3.74 -1.57
C LYS A 90 -16.77 4.35 -1.17
N GLY A 91 -15.71 3.53 -1.06
CA GLY A 91 -14.38 4.00 -0.70
C GLY A 91 -14.14 4.13 0.80
N LYS A 92 -15.02 3.58 1.64
CA LYS A 92 -14.87 3.62 3.10
C LYS A 92 -14.08 2.39 3.56
N ALA A 93 -13.07 2.62 4.40
CA ALA A 93 -12.36 1.53 5.06
C ALA A 93 -13.30 0.78 6.02
N VAL A 94 -13.41 -0.54 5.83
CA VAL A 94 -14.25 -1.43 6.64
C VAL A 94 -13.44 -2.41 7.48
N ALA A 95 -12.18 -2.69 7.10
CA ALA A 95 -11.27 -3.56 7.85
C ALA A 95 -9.81 -3.15 7.63
N LEU A 96 -8.96 -3.35 8.63
CA LEU A 96 -7.51 -3.23 8.52
C LEU A 96 -6.84 -4.33 9.33
N TYR A 97 -6.18 -5.26 8.66
CA TYR A 97 -5.39 -6.31 9.29
C TYR A 97 -3.92 -5.94 9.17
N SER A 98 -3.21 -5.81 10.28
CA SER A 98 -1.77 -5.47 10.31
C SER A 98 -1.03 -6.49 11.15
N HIS A 99 0.10 -6.99 10.65
CA HIS A 99 0.91 -7.95 11.39
C HIS A 99 2.35 -7.97 10.86
N GLN A 100 3.33 -8.26 11.73
CA GLN A 100 4.74 -8.32 11.33
C GLN A 100 5.01 -9.42 10.30
N GLY A 101 4.33 -10.57 10.41
CA GLY A 101 4.38 -11.64 9.41
C GLY A 101 3.74 -11.30 8.04
N LEU A 102 3.05 -10.15 7.92
CA LEU A 102 2.51 -9.67 6.64
C LEU A 102 3.45 -8.68 5.94
N THR A 103 4.64 -8.44 6.49
CA THR A 103 5.74 -7.73 5.84
C THR A 103 5.92 -8.21 4.39
N GLY A 104 5.87 -7.30 3.42
CA GLY A 104 5.99 -7.65 2.00
C GLY A 104 4.69 -8.18 1.36
N ILE A 105 3.55 -8.16 2.06
CA ILE A 105 2.27 -8.61 1.50
C ILE A 105 1.89 -7.79 0.27
N THR A 106 1.63 -8.49 -0.82
CA THR A 106 1.31 -7.85 -2.10
C THR A 106 -0.20 -7.70 -2.31
N GLY A 107 -1.03 -8.49 -1.61
CA GLY A 107 -2.49 -8.47 -1.70
C GLY A 107 -3.15 -9.35 -0.65
N GLY A 108 -4.47 -9.29 -0.56
CA GLY A 108 -5.27 -10.15 0.33
C GLY A 108 -6.65 -10.42 -0.26
N LEU A 109 -7.30 -11.47 0.25
CA LEU A 109 -8.68 -11.84 -0.02
C LEU A 109 -9.27 -12.35 1.29
N ARG A 110 -10.57 -12.17 1.46
CA ARG A 110 -11.32 -12.78 2.55
C ARG A 110 -11.82 -14.16 2.15
#